data_AF-A0A8T4SIB7-F1
#
_entry.id   AF-A0A8T4SIB7-F1
#
_cell.length_a   1.000
_cell.length_b   1.000
_cell.length_c   1.000
_cell.angle_alpha   90.00
_cell.angle_beta   90.00
_cell.angle_gamma   90.00
#
_symmetry.space_group_name_H-M   'P 1'
#
loop_
_entity.id
_entity.type
_entity.pdbx_description
1 polymer ?
#
loop_
_entity_poly.entity_id
_entity_poly.type
_entity_poly.pdbx_seq_one_letter_code
_entity_poly.pdbx_strand_id
1 'polypeptide(L)'
;MTVLASGGLKWMLAGALVAVLVIGVIYVFFALALMTIAKKTKTENAWLAWIPIANIYLMTQVAKVSGWYTAGLLLAVIPIVGNIAIIALFCYLWWKIAEARNRPGWWGILIGLIPIVNLVMVGMLAWSDN
;
A
#
# COMPACT_ATOMS: atom_id res chain seq x y z
N MET A 1 -43.73 2.81 -9.11
CA MET A 1 -42.50 3.56 -8.78
C MET A 1 -41.82 3.09 -7.48
N THR A 2 -42.54 2.60 -6.47
CA THR A 2 -41.97 2.16 -5.17
C THR A 2 -41.19 0.84 -5.21
N VAL A 3 -41.60 -0.13 -6.04
CA VAL A 3 -40.89 -1.43 -6.19
C VAL A 3 -39.51 -1.27 -6.84
N LEU A 4 -39.39 -0.40 -7.86
CA LEU A 4 -38.12 -0.10 -8.53
C LEU A 4 -37.12 0.63 -7.62
N ALA A 5 -37.60 1.55 -6.78
CA ALA A 5 -36.77 2.22 -5.78
C ALA A 5 -36.24 1.25 -4.70
N SER A 6 -37.05 0.26 -4.30
CA SER A 6 -36.63 -0.77 -3.32
C SER A 6 -35.63 -1.78 -3.89
N GLY A 7 -35.72 -2.10 -5.19
CA GLY A 7 -34.77 -2.96 -5.89
C GLY A 7 -33.41 -2.28 -6.11
N GLY A 8 -33.42 -1.03 -6.56
CA GLY A 8 -32.20 -0.24 -6.76
C GLY A 8 -31.40 -0.03 -5.47
N LEU A 9 -32.08 0.28 -4.36
CA LEU A 9 -31.44 0.41 -3.05
C LEU A 9 -30.79 -0.91 -2.58
N LYS A 10 -31.45 -2.06 -2.79
CA LYS A 10 -30.90 -3.38 -2.44
C LYS A 10 -29.62 -3.70 -3.22
N TRP A 11 -29.59 -3.44 -4.53
CA TRP A 11 -28.38 -3.64 -5.33
C TRP A 11 -27.27 -2.67 -4.97
N MET A 12 -27.59 -1.42 -4.63
CA MET A 12 -26.62 -0.45 -4.14
C MET A 12 -25.99 -0.90 -2.81
N LEU A 13 -26.81 -1.37 -1.86
CA LEU A 13 -26.32 -1.89 -0.58
C LEU A 13 -25.51 -3.17 -0.75
N ALA A 14 -25.95 -4.09 -1.61
CA ALA A 14 -25.20 -5.31 -1.93
C ALA A 14 -23.84 -4.97 -2.59
N GLY A 15 -23.83 -4.04 -3.55
CA GLY A 15 -22.61 -3.54 -4.18
C GLY A 15 -21.66 -2.87 -3.19
N ALA A 16 -22.18 -2.03 -2.30
CA ALA A 16 -21.39 -1.39 -1.24
C ALA A 16 -20.78 -2.42 -0.27
N LEU A 17 -21.55 -3.44 0.12
CA LEU A 17 -21.06 -4.52 0.98
C LEU A 17 -19.92 -5.30 0.30
N VAL A 18 -20.10 -5.68 -0.96
CA VAL A 18 -19.05 -6.37 -1.74
C VAL A 18 -17.80 -5.49 -1.85
N ALA A 19 -17.95 -4.19 -2.12
CA ALA A 19 -16.83 -3.26 -2.19
C ALA A 19 -16.06 -3.18 -0.85
N VAL A 20 -16.78 -3.05 0.27
CA VAL A 20 -16.17 -3.02 1.62
C VAL A 20 -15.40 -4.32 1.91
N LEU A 21 -15.98 -5.47 1.56
CA LEU A 21 -15.31 -6.77 1.73
C LEU A 21 -14.03 -6.87 0.89
N VAL A 22 -14.10 -6.48 -0.39
CA VAL A 22 -12.94 -6.49 -1.30
C VAL A 22 -11.83 -5.57 -0.79
N ILE A 23 -12.18 -4.34 -0.39
CA ILE A 23 -11.22 -3.38 0.18
C ILE A 23 -10.61 -3.92 1.47
N GLY A 24 -11.42 -4.54 2.34
CA GLY A 24 -10.96 -5.16 3.57
C GLY A 24 -9.95 -6.29 3.32
N VAL A 25 -10.22 -7.18 2.36
CA VAL A 25 -9.30 -8.26 1.98
C VAL A 25 -7.99 -7.71 1.43
N ILE A 26 -8.06 -6.72 0.54
CA ILE A 26 -6.87 -6.06 -0.03
C ILE A 26 -6.04 -5.39 1.09
N TYR A 27 -6.70 -4.72 2.03
CA TYR A 27 -6.04 -4.08 3.16
C TYR A 27 -5.29 -5.09 4.05
N VAL A 28 -5.96 -6.19 4.41
CA VAL A 28 -5.34 -7.27 5.20
C VAL A 28 -4.15 -7.87 4.46
N PHE A 29 -4.27 -8.09 3.15
CA PHE A 29 -3.18 -8.57 2.31
C PHE A 29 -1.96 -7.64 2.38
N PHE A 30 -2.15 -6.33 2.18
CA PHE A 30 -1.06 -5.35 2.25
C PHE A 30 -0.43 -5.27 3.64
N ALA A 31 -1.23 -5.27 4.70
CA ALA A 31 -0.75 -5.24 6.07
C ALA A 31 0.13 -6.47 6.38
N LEU A 32 -0.31 -7.67 5.97
CA LEU A 32 0.45 -8.90 6.14
C LEU A 32 1.73 -8.92 5.29
N ALA A 33 1.66 -8.45 4.04
CA ALA A 33 2.80 -8.37 3.15
C ALA A 33 3.87 -7.43 3.73
N LEU A 34 3.48 -6.21 4.12
CA LEU A 34 4.40 -5.23 4.70
C LEU A 34 4.97 -5.69 6.05
N MET A 35 4.16 -6.32 6.90
CA MET A 35 4.64 -6.92 8.15
C MET A 35 5.68 -8.01 7.89
N THR A 36 5.46 -8.85 6.87
CA THR A 36 6.40 -9.91 6.48
C THR A 36 7.70 -9.31 5.94
N ILE A 37 7.61 -8.30 5.08
CA ILE A 37 8.78 -7.57 4.57
C ILE A 37 9.57 -6.99 5.75
N ALA A 38 8.92 -6.29 6.67
CA ALA A 38 9.56 -5.69 7.85
C ALA A 38 10.27 -6.73 8.72
N LYS A 39 9.63 -7.87 8.98
CA LYS A 39 10.26 -8.99 9.70
C LYS A 39 11.50 -9.52 8.96
N LYS A 40 11.41 -9.70 7.65
CA LYS A 40 12.52 -10.19 6.82
C LYS A 40 13.65 -9.18 6.67
N THR A 41 13.37 -7.89 6.73
CA THR A 41 14.38 -6.81 6.74
C THR A 41 14.89 -6.49 8.15
N LYS A 42 14.46 -7.24 9.18
CA LYS A 42 14.78 -7.02 10.60
C LYS A 42 14.43 -5.60 11.08
N THR A 43 13.38 -5.02 10.51
CA THR A 43 12.85 -3.72 10.91
C THR A 43 11.97 -3.89 12.15
N GLU A 44 12.21 -3.06 13.17
CA GLU A 44 11.41 -3.06 14.39
C GLU A 44 9.96 -2.66 14.12
N ASN A 45 9.06 -3.00 15.05
CA ASN A 45 7.66 -2.57 15.01
C ASN A 45 6.90 -2.98 13.73
N ALA A 46 7.14 -4.19 13.21
CA ALA A 46 6.45 -4.72 12.03
C ALA A 46 4.91 -4.69 12.12
N TRP A 47 4.35 -4.68 13.35
CA TRP A 47 2.92 -4.55 13.61
C TRP A 47 2.33 -3.20 13.16
N LEU A 48 3.15 -2.17 12.99
CA LEU A 48 2.71 -0.85 12.47
C LEU A 48 2.14 -0.93 11.05
N ALA A 49 2.36 -2.04 10.34
CA ALA A 49 1.72 -2.31 9.05
C ALA A 49 0.18 -2.28 9.09
N TRP A 50 -0.42 -2.55 10.27
CA TRP A 50 -1.87 -2.55 10.49
C TRP A 50 -2.45 -1.17 10.77
N ILE A 51 -1.64 -0.12 10.91
CA ILE A 51 -2.14 1.25 11.12
C ILE A 51 -1.92 2.03 9.82
N PRO A 52 -2.97 2.60 9.20
CA PRO A 52 -2.85 3.26 7.89
C PRO A 52 -1.80 4.36 7.80
N ILE A 53 -1.56 5.12 8.87
CA ILE A 53 -0.54 6.18 8.90
C ILE A 53 0.83 5.58 9.25
N ALA A 54 0.86 4.63 10.19
CA ALA A 54 2.11 4.03 10.63
C ALA A 54 2.67 3.02 9.62
N ASN A 55 1.88 2.53 8.66
CA ASN A 55 2.37 1.67 7.59
C ASN A 55 3.32 2.45 6.65
N ILE A 56 3.06 3.74 6.40
CA ILE A 56 3.94 4.62 5.60
C ILE A 56 5.25 4.83 6.37
N TYR A 57 5.14 5.08 7.68
CA TYR A 57 6.32 5.18 8.53
C TYR A 57 7.14 3.88 8.48
N LEU A 58 6.50 2.72 8.65
CA LEU A 58 7.15 1.42 8.56
C LEU A 58 7.83 1.22 7.20
N MET A 59 7.20 1.64 6.09
CA MET A 59 7.81 1.60 4.76
C MET A 59 9.11 2.41 4.71
N THR A 60 9.17 3.61 5.31
CA THR A 60 10.42 4.39 5.39
C THR A 60 11.51 3.68 6.19
N GLN A 61 11.14 2.99 7.28
CA GLN A 61 12.07 2.24 8.11
C GLN A 61 12.61 1.00 7.38
N VAL A 62 11.75 0.28 6.67
CA VAL A 62 12.13 -0.86 5.81
C VAL A 62 13.06 -0.39 4.69
N ALA A 63 12.75 0.75 4.07
CA ALA A 63 13.55 1.38 3.02
C ALA A 63 14.88 1.97 3.54
N LYS A 64 15.10 2.01 4.87
CA LYS A 64 16.25 2.66 5.52
C LYS A 64 16.43 4.12 5.12
N VAL A 65 15.32 4.84 4.94
CA VAL A 65 15.30 6.27 4.64
C VAL A 65 14.76 7.07 5.82
N SER A 66 14.98 8.38 5.82
CA SER A 66 14.55 9.27 6.88
C SER A 66 13.03 9.24 7.09
N GLY A 67 12.58 9.19 8.36
CA GLY A 67 11.16 9.24 8.70
C GLY A 67 10.43 10.50 8.20
N TRP A 68 11.17 11.58 7.89
CA TRP A 68 10.65 12.81 7.30
C TRP A 68 9.94 12.59 5.96
N TYR A 69 10.30 11.55 5.20
CA TYR A 69 9.57 11.18 3.98
C TYR A 69 8.12 10.78 4.27
N THR A 70 7.83 10.24 5.46
CA THR A 70 6.46 9.97 5.94
C THR A 70 5.67 11.27 6.06
N ALA A 71 6.26 12.28 6.71
CA ALA A 71 5.64 13.60 6.83
C ALA A 71 5.44 14.24 5.45
N GLY A 72 6.40 14.09 4.54
CA GLY A 72 6.26 14.53 3.14
C GLY A 72 5.08 13.88 2.42
N LEU A 73 4.89 12.56 2.56
CA LEU A 73 3.76 11.84 1.94
C LEU A 73 2.41 12.23 2.57
N LEU A 74 2.37 12.46 3.89
CA LEU A 74 1.17 12.88 4.61
C LEU A 74 0.77 14.33 4.32
N LEU A 75 1.73 15.24 4.25
CA LEU A 75 1.49 16.64 3.88
C LEU A 75 0.97 16.76 2.44
N ALA A 76 1.38 15.84 1.57
CA ALA A 76 0.96 15.83 0.17
C ALA A 76 -0.45 15.25 -0.07
N VAL A 77 -1.14 14.79 0.98
CA VAL A 77 -2.60 14.55 0.92
C VAL A 77 -3.36 15.86 0.64
N ILE A 78 -2.74 17.02 0.88
CA ILE A 78 -3.23 18.32 0.44
C ILE A 78 -3.02 18.41 -1.09
N PRO A 79 -4.09 18.46 -1.91
CA PRO A 79 -4.06 18.30 -3.37
C PRO A 79 -3.40 19.45 -4.16
N ILE A 80 -2.58 20.26 -3.50
CA ILE A 80 -1.95 21.48 -4.03
C ILE A 80 -0.45 21.24 -4.31
N VAL A 81 0.21 20.34 -3.57
CA VAL A 81 1.65 20.08 -3.71
C VAL A 81 1.87 18.91 -4.68
N GLY A 82 1.80 19.21 -5.98
CA GLY A 82 2.32 18.40 -7.09
C GLY A 82 2.10 16.88 -7.01
N ASN A 83 0.98 16.39 -7.55
CA ASN A 83 0.68 14.95 -7.69
C ASN A 83 1.85 14.11 -8.23
N ILE A 84 2.69 14.69 -9.10
CA ILE A 84 3.89 14.06 -9.66
C ILE A 84 4.95 13.77 -8.59
N ALA A 85 5.18 14.69 -7.64
CA ALA A 85 6.17 14.52 -6.59
C ALA A 85 5.77 13.39 -5.62
N ILE A 86 4.47 13.24 -5.35
CA ILE A 86 3.92 12.16 -4.52
C ILE A 86 4.15 10.81 -5.19
N ILE A 87 3.81 10.70 -6.47
CA ILE A 87 4.00 9.48 -7.24
C ILE A 87 5.48 9.10 -7.27
N ALA A 88 6.36 10.08 -7.52
CA ALA A 88 7.81 9.87 -7.52
C ALA A 88 8.32 9.39 -6.15
N LEU A 89 7.87 10.00 -5.05
CA LEU A 89 8.26 9.61 -3.70
C LEU A 89 7.74 8.21 -3.34
N PHE A 90 6.51 7.88 -3.72
CA PHE A 90 5.93 6.56 -3.50
C PHE A 90 6.68 5.47 -4.29
N CYS A 91 6.98 5.72 -5.56
CA CYS A 91 7.82 4.83 -6.38
C CYS A 91 9.22 4.67 -5.79
N TYR A 92 9.80 5.77 -5.29
CA TYR A 92 11.12 5.75 -4.64
C TYR A 92 11.12 4.90 -3.36
N LEU A 93 10.11 5.02 -2.50
CA LEU A 93 10.01 4.18 -1.30
C LEU A 93 9.92 2.70 -1.66
N TRP A 94 9.08 2.34 -2.63
CA TRP A 94 8.98 0.96 -3.10
C TRP A 94 10.25 0.46 -3.79
N TRP A 95 10.99 1.33 -4.48
CA TRP A 95 12.29 1.01 -5.04
C TRP A 95 13.25 0.61 -3.92
N LYS A 96 13.36 1.42 -2.86
CA LYS A 96 14.24 1.14 -1.72
C LYS A 96 13.80 -0.11 -0.95
N ILE A 97 12.50 -0.37 -0.83
CA ILE A 97 11.98 -1.62 -0.24
C ILE A 97 12.36 -2.83 -1.09
N ALA A 98 12.28 -2.74 -2.42
CA ALA A 98 12.72 -3.80 -3.32
C ALA A 98 14.22 -4.07 -3.15
N GLU A 99 15.06 -3.03 -3.11
CA GLU A 99 16.49 -3.16 -2.82
C GLU A 99 16.75 -3.80 -1.44
N ALA A 100 15.99 -3.42 -0.41
CA ALA A 100 16.10 -4.00 0.94
C ALA A 100 15.74 -5.49 0.97
N ARG A 101 14.95 -5.97 0.00
CA ARG A 101 14.62 -7.39 -0.22
C ARG A 101 15.50 -8.06 -1.28
N ASN A 102 16.61 -7.44 -1.68
CA ASN A 102 17.52 -7.93 -2.72
C ASN A 102 16.85 -8.16 -4.09
N ARG A 103 15.86 -7.33 -4.42
CA ARG A 103 15.15 -7.34 -5.71
C ARG A 103 15.52 -6.09 -6.51
N PRO A 104 15.41 -6.13 -7.85
CA PRO A 104 15.84 -5.00 -8.65
C PRO A 104 14.91 -3.81 -8.44
N GLY A 105 15.48 -2.62 -8.23
CA GLY A 105 14.74 -1.43 -7.82
C GLY A 105 13.62 -0.98 -8.76
N TRP A 106 13.70 -1.32 -10.05
CA TRP A 106 12.63 -1.04 -11.03
C TRP A 106 11.30 -1.72 -10.67
N TRP A 107 11.29 -2.78 -9.86
CA TRP A 107 10.06 -3.35 -9.30
C TRP A 107 9.28 -2.29 -8.53
N GLY A 108 9.96 -1.38 -7.83
CA GLY A 108 9.29 -0.33 -7.08
C GLY A 108 8.50 0.66 -7.95
N ILE A 109 8.96 0.94 -9.17
CA ILE A 109 8.24 1.79 -10.12
C ILE A 109 6.96 1.11 -10.58
N LEU A 110 7.03 -0.18 -10.89
CA LEU A 110 5.87 -0.93 -11.34
C LEU A 110 4.83 -1.12 -10.22
N ILE A 111 5.27 -1.32 -8.97
CA ILE A 111 4.40 -1.33 -7.79
C ILE A 111 3.72 0.04 -7.61
N GLY A 112 4.46 1.12 -7.79
CA GLY A 112 3.95 2.49 -7.62
C GLY A 112 2.95 2.94 -8.69
N LEU A 113 3.12 2.51 -9.94
CA LEU A 113 2.33 3.00 -11.08
C LEU A 113 1.18 2.07 -11.52
N ILE A 114 1.30 0.76 -11.32
CA ILE A 114 0.35 -0.21 -11.89
C ILE A 114 -0.36 -0.97 -10.76
N PRO A 115 -1.60 -0.59 -10.39
CA PRO A 115 -2.32 -1.17 -9.25
C PRO A 115 -2.51 -2.69 -9.32
N ILE A 116 -2.71 -3.25 -10.52
CA ILE A 116 -2.90 -4.69 -10.71
C ILE A 116 -1.58 -5.45 -10.45
N VAL A 117 -0.48 -4.93 -10.97
CA VAL A 117 0.85 -5.53 -10.80
C VAL A 117 1.34 -5.36 -9.36
N ASN A 118 0.94 -4.28 -8.69
CA ASN A 118 1.26 -3.99 -7.30
C ASN A 118 0.91 -5.19 -6.38
N LEU A 119 -0.31 -5.72 -6.45
CA LEU A 119 -0.72 -6.84 -5.58
C LEU A 119 0.18 -8.08 -5.73
N VAL A 120 0.46 -8.47 -6.97
CA VAL A 120 1.30 -9.64 -7.24
C VAL A 120 2.73 -9.40 -6.78
N MET A 121 3.32 -8.26 -7.13
CA MET A 121 4.72 -7.99 -6.83
C MET A 121 4.98 -7.71 -5.35
N VAL A 122 4.05 -7.07 -4.64
CA VAL A 122 4.16 -6.91 -3.17
C VAL A 122 4.11 -8.27 -2.49
N GLY A 123 3.26 -9.18 -2.99
CA GLY A 123 3.28 -10.58 -2.54
C GLY A 123 4.61 -11.27 -2.83
N MET A 124 5.18 -11.07 -4.01
CA MET A 124 6.51 -11.59 -4.34
C MET A 124 7.61 -11.01 -3.43
N LEU A 125 7.61 -9.70 -3.14
CA LEU A 125 8.57 -9.08 -2.22
C LEU A 125 8.44 -9.63 -0.79
N ALA A 126 7.21 -9.90 -0.34
CA ALA A 126 6.93 -10.42 0.99
C ALA A 126 7.28 -11.90 1.15
N TRP A 127 6.85 -12.76 0.22
CA TRP A 127 6.88 -14.21 0.41
C TRP A 127 7.86 -14.96 -0.51
N SER A 128 8.41 -14.32 -1.54
CA SER A 128 9.43 -14.98 -2.36
C SER A 128 10.80 -14.92 -1.67
N ASP A 129 11.30 -16.08 -1.26
CA ASP A 129 12.62 -16.28 -0.62
C ASP A 129 13.70 -16.77 -1.59
N ASN A 130 13.39 -16.82 -2.89
CA ASN A 130 14.27 -17.32 -3.97
C ASN A 130 15.12 -16.22 -4.59
#